data_AF-A0A7M4FU31-F1
#
_entry.id   AF-A0A7M4FU31-F1
#
_cell.length_a   1.000
_cell.length_b   1.000
_cell.length_c   1.000
_cell.angle_alpha   90.00
_cell.angle_beta   90.00
_cell.angle_gamma   90.00
#
_symmetry.space_group_name_H-M   'P 1'
#
loop_
_entity.id
_entity.type
_entity.pdbx_description
1 polymer ?
#
loop_
_entity_poly.entity_id
_entity_poly.type
_entity_poly.pdbx_seq_one_letter_code
_entity_poly.pdbx_strand_id
1 'polypeptide(L)'
;MLCCWEVSSEFAASSLLSHLLWCGPCLDLLSLYRLSIAAAPRSRAAQGLDMRQPASAKWYDRRDYVFIEFCVEDSKDVNVNFEKSKLTFSCLGGSDNFKHLNEIDLFNNIDPNESKHKRTDRSILCCLRKGESGQAWPRLTKEKAKLNWLSVDFNNWKDWEDDSDEDLSNFDRFSEMMNNMGGDEGVDLPEVDGADDDSPDSDDEKMPDLE
;
A
#
# COMPACT_ATOMS: atom_id res chain seq x y z
N MET A 1 -21.24 -34.96 -32.80
CA MET A 1 -21.67 -33.59 -32.43
C MET A 1 -20.48 -32.68 -32.68
N LEU A 2 -20.66 -31.74 -33.61
CA LEU A 2 -19.61 -30.90 -34.19
C LEU A 2 -19.21 -29.72 -33.29
N CYS A 3 -18.01 -29.24 -33.57
CA CYS A 3 -17.13 -28.26 -32.93
C CYS A 3 -17.61 -26.79 -32.82
N CYS A 4 -16.83 -26.01 -32.05
CA CYS A 4 -16.29 -24.64 -32.30
C CYS A 4 -16.44 -23.79 -31.03
N TRP A 5 -15.39 -23.36 -30.30
CA TRP A 5 -14.25 -22.49 -30.66
C TRP A 5 -14.66 -21.31 -31.53
N GLU A 6 -14.83 -20.14 -30.92
CA GLU A 6 -14.76 -18.87 -31.63
C GLU A 6 -13.95 -17.85 -30.81
N VAL A 7 -12.69 -17.70 -31.21
CA VAL A 7 -11.84 -16.56 -30.89
C VAL A 7 -11.99 -15.65 -32.10
N SER A 8 -12.62 -14.49 -31.96
CA SER A 8 -12.76 -13.54 -33.07
C SER A 8 -11.82 -12.36 -32.86
N SER A 9 -10.69 -12.42 -33.56
CA SER A 9 -9.79 -11.30 -33.82
C SER A 9 -10.45 -10.32 -34.80
N GLU A 10 -10.41 -9.03 -34.49
CA GLU A 10 -10.77 -7.98 -35.44
C GLU A 10 -9.68 -7.81 -36.51
N PHE A 11 -10.10 -8.00 -37.76
CA PHE A 11 -9.31 -7.76 -38.97
C PHE A 11 -9.34 -6.28 -39.36
N ALA A 12 -8.18 -5.80 -39.78
CA ALA A 12 -7.98 -4.50 -40.40
C ALA A 12 -8.31 -4.51 -41.91
N ALA A 13 -8.73 -3.33 -42.37
CA ALA A 13 -8.38 -2.69 -43.63
C ALA A 13 -9.02 -3.12 -44.98
N SER A 14 -9.69 -2.10 -45.55
CA SER A 14 -9.54 -1.56 -46.91
C SER A 14 -10.35 -2.13 -48.09
N SER A 15 -11.20 -1.23 -48.60
CA SER A 15 -11.35 -0.79 -50.00
C SER A 15 -11.32 -1.86 -51.10
N LEU A 16 -12.39 -1.91 -51.90
CA LEU A 16 -12.31 -1.79 -53.36
C LEU A 16 -13.71 -1.52 -53.97
N LEU A 17 -13.81 -0.40 -54.68
CA LEU A 17 -14.87 -0.05 -55.62
C LEU A 17 -14.82 -0.96 -56.85
N SER A 18 -15.97 -1.35 -57.40
CA SER A 18 -16.14 -1.72 -58.81
C SER A 18 -17.60 -1.59 -59.24
N HIS A 19 -17.80 -0.89 -60.35
CA HIS A 19 -19.05 -0.51 -61.01
C HIS A 19 -19.82 -1.70 -61.62
N LEU A 20 -21.11 -1.49 -61.96
CA LEU A 20 -21.82 -1.83 -63.22
C LEU A 20 -23.34 -1.80 -62.93
N LEU A 21 -24.08 -0.76 -63.33
CA LEU A 21 -24.69 -0.47 -64.64
C LEU A 21 -26.19 -0.84 -64.69
N TRP A 22 -26.95 0.21 -64.98
CA TRP A 22 -28.41 0.32 -65.01
C TRP A 22 -28.94 -0.17 -66.36
N CYS A 23 -29.98 -1.02 -66.35
CA CYS A 23 -30.81 -1.29 -67.52
C CYS A 23 -32.27 -1.40 -67.04
N GLY A 24 -33.15 -0.46 -67.42
CA GLY A 24 -34.60 -0.53 -67.20
C GLY A 24 -35.33 -1.06 -68.45
N PRO A 25 -36.66 -0.89 -68.63
CA PRO A 25 -37.72 -0.55 -67.68
C PRO A 25 -38.90 -1.57 -67.72
N CYS A 26 -39.67 -1.71 -66.64
CA CYS A 26 -41.02 -2.30 -66.74
C CYS A 26 -41.94 -1.75 -65.64
N LEU A 27 -42.76 -0.78 -66.07
CA LEU A 27 -44.12 -0.42 -65.70
C LEU A 27 -44.67 -0.81 -64.30
N ASP A 28 -45.05 0.25 -63.59
CA ASP A 28 -46.28 0.44 -62.81
C ASP A 28 -46.82 -0.72 -61.96
N LEU A 29 -46.75 -0.55 -60.63
CA LEU A 29 -47.92 -0.71 -59.78
C LEU A 29 -47.72 -0.10 -58.39
N LEU A 30 -48.72 0.68 -58.01
CA LEU A 30 -48.91 1.40 -56.76
C LEU A 30 -48.81 0.47 -55.54
N SER A 31 -47.99 0.84 -54.56
CA SER A 31 -48.36 0.68 -53.15
C SER A 31 -47.52 1.60 -52.27
N LEU A 32 -48.22 2.54 -51.64
CA LEU A 32 -47.74 3.43 -50.59
C LEU A 32 -47.16 2.62 -49.42
N TYR A 33 -45.84 2.44 -49.37
CA TYR A 33 -45.17 2.10 -48.12
C TYR A 33 -44.66 3.37 -47.48
N ARG A 34 -45.45 3.88 -46.52
CA ARG A 34 -44.94 4.77 -45.49
C ARG A 34 -43.78 4.05 -44.79
N LEU A 35 -42.58 4.58 -44.97
CA LEU A 35 -41.43 4.22 -44.14
C LEU A 35 -41.72 4.73 -42.73
N SER A 36 -42.33 3.89 -41.89
CA SER A 36 -42.24 4.06 -40.45
C SER A 36 -40.78 3.85 -40.08
N ILE A 37 -40.05 4.95 -39.90
CA ILE A 37 -38.78 4.93 -39.16
C ILE A 37 -39.17 4.52 -37.75
N ALA A 38 -39.12 3.22 -37.46
CA ALA A 38 -39.05 2.75 -36.09
C ALA A 38 -37.74 3.35 -35.54
N ALA A 39 -37.88 4.39 -34.72
CA ALA A 39 -36.80 4.83 -33.86
C ALA A 39 -36.42 3.63 -33.01
N ALA A 40 -35.31 2.97 -33.37
CA ALA A 40 -34.68 2.00 -32.50
C ALA A 40 -34.56 2.65 -31.12
N PRO A 41 -34.93 1.96 -30.03
CA PRO A 41 -34.67 2.50 -28.71
C PRO A 41 -33.17 2.78 -28.67
N ARG A 42 -32.79 4.05 -28.52
CA ARG A 42 -31.45 4.41 -28.06
C ARG A 42 -31.35 3.78 -26.69
N SER A 43 -30.92 2.52 -26.64
CA SER A 43 -30.37 1.95 -25.43
C SER A 43 -29.19 2.84 -25.10
N ARG A 44 -29.43 3.76 -24.18
CA ARG A 44 -28.40 4.48 -23.48
C ARG A 44 -27.69 3.38 -22.69
N ALA A 45 -26.73 2.71 -23.34
CA ALA A 45 -25.67 2.05 -22.64
C ALA A 45 -24.99 3.17 -21.88
N ALA A 46 -25.46 3.40 -20.65
CA ALA A 46 -24.66 4.02 -19.64
C ALA A 46 -23.44 3.12 -19.54
N GLN A 47 -22.40 3.44 -20.31
CA GLN A 47 -21.05 3.17 -19.89
C GLN A 47 -20.91 3.97 -18.59
N GLY A 48 -21.40 3.39 -17.49
CA GLY A 48 -21.11 3.87 -16.16
C GLY A 48 -19.61 3.89 -16.09
N LEU A 49 -19.02 5.07 -15.99
CA LEU A 49 -17.61 5.22 -15.68
C LEU A 49 -17.36 4.34 -14.45
N ASP A 50 -16.60 3.26 -14.63
CA ASP A 50 -16.18 2.40 -13.54
C ASP A 50 -15.20 3.22 -12.69
N MET A 51 -15.77 4.07 -11.81
CA MET A 51 -15.06 5.03 -10.98
C MET A 51 -14.31 4.25 -9.91
N ARG A 52 -13.12 3.77 -10.27
CA ARG A 52 -12.17 3.15 -9.35
C ARG A 52 -11.30 4.24 -8.76
N GLN A 53 -11.23 4.30 -7.43
CA GLN A 53 -10.35 5.25 -6.75
C GLN A 53 -9.29 4.48 -5.96
N PRO A 54 -8.04 4.95 -5.90
CA PRO A 54 -7.05 4.32 -5.05
C PRO A 54 -7.46 4.49 -3.58
N ALA A 55 -7.34 3.41 -2.80
CA ALA A 55 -7.39 3.49 -1.35
C ALA A 55 -6.18 4.27 -0.84
N SER A 56 -6.35 5.02 0.24
CA SER A 56 -5.20 5.59 0.95
C SER A 56 -4.40 4.44 1.57
N ALA A 57 -3.07 4.59 1.54
CA ALA A 57 -2.17 3.57 2.03
C ALA A 57 -1.01 4.19 2.82
N LYS A 58 -0.56 3.42 3.81
CA LYS A 58 0.64 3.71 4.58
C LYS A 58 1.62 2.56 4.44
N TRP A 59 2.91 2.85 4.43
CA TRP A 59 3.93 1.81 4.32
C TRP A 59 5.14 2.08 5.20
N TYR A 60 5.82 1.01 5.57
CA TYR A 60 7.09 1.02 6.29
C TYR A 60 7.84 -0.27 5.98
N ASP A 61 9.13 -0.33 6.28
CA ASP A 61 9.91 -1.54 6.11
C ASP A 61 10.65 -1.97 7.39
N ARG A 62 11.19 -3.18 7.30
CA ARG A 62 12.03 -3.87 8.27
C ARG A 62 13.13 -4.59 7.50
N ARG A 63 14.09 -5.18 8.21
CA ARG A 63 15.19 -5.97 7.65
C ARG A 63 14.77 -6.91 6.51
N ASP A 64 13.73 -7.72 6.74
CA ASP A 64 13.31 -8.77 5.79
C ASP A 64 11.97 -8.52 5.10
N TYR A 65 11.21 -7.53 5.57
CA TYR A 65 9.81 -7.36 5.16
C TYR A 65 9.49 -5.90 4.85
N VAL A 66 8.54 -5.70 3.94
CA VAL A 66 7.89 -4.41 3.69
C VAL A 66 6.42 -4.56 4.04
N PHE A 67 5.88 -3.60 4.77
CA PHE A 67 4.49 -3.58 5.18
C PHE A 67 3.75 -2.47 4.47
N ILE A 68 2.56 -2.77 3.95
CA ILE A 68 1.67 -1.79 3.32
C ILE A 68 0.27 -1.99 3.89
N GLU A 69 -0.27 -0.95 4.50
CA GLU A 69 -1.63 -0.94 5.04
C GLU A 69 -2.54 -0.11 4.12
N PHE A 70 -3.56 -0.74 3.54
CA PHE A 70 -4.63 -0.06 2.81
C PHE A 70 -5.76 0.28 3.77
N CYS A 71 -6.06 1.57 3.93
CA CYS A 71 -7.06 2.08 4.86
C CYS A 71 -8.45 2.06 4.21
N VAL A 72 -9.07 0.88 4.15
CA VAL A 72 -10.44 0.67 3.68
C VAL A 72 -11.27 0.02 4.76
N GLU A 73 -12.23 0.77 5.29
CA GLU A 73 -13.20 0.30 6.28
C GLU A 73 -14.28 -0.60 5.64
N ASP A 74 -14.74 -1.59 6.40
CA ASP A 74 -15.76 -2.56 6.00
C ASP A 74 -15.49 -3.21 4.63
N SER A 75 -14.21 -3.50 4.37
CA SER A 75 -13.75 -4.02 3.08
C SER A 75 -14.32 -5.40 2.75
N LYS A 76 -14.83 -5.55 1.53
CA LYS A 76 -15.35 -6.80 0.95
C LYS A 76 -14.61 -7.13 -0.34
N ASP A 77 -14.68 -8.39 -0.76
CA ASP A 77 -14.05 -8.89 -1.99
C ASP A 77 -12.58 -8.46 -2.13
N VAL A 78 -11.84 -8.58 -1.02
CA VAL A 78 -10.43 -8.21 -0.97
C VAL A 78 -9.64 -9.16 -1.86
N ASN A 79 -8.97 -8.60 -2.85
CA ASN A 79 -8.08 -9.30 -3.76
C ASN A 79 -6.70 -8.63 -3.71
N VAL A 80 -5.69 -9.42 -3.39
CA VAL A 80 -4.29 -8.98 -3.33
C VAL A 80 -3.47 -9.91 -4.20
N ASN A 81 -2.91 -9.37 -5.28
CA ASN A 81 -2.02 -10.09 -6.17
C ASN A 81 -0.57 -9.66 -5.91
N PHE A 82 0.25 -10.61 -5.43
CA PHE A 82 1.68 -10.43 -5.24
C PHE A 82 2.41 -10.91 -6.48
N GLU A 83 3.13 -10.00 -7.14
CA GLU A 83 4.06 -10.33 -8.21
C GLU A 83 5.49 -9.98 -7.77
N LYS A 84 6.48 -10.49 -8.49
CA LYS A 84 7.88 -10.31 -8.12
C LYS A 84 8.29 -8.84 -7.98
N SER A 85 7.76 -7.95 -8.84
CA SER A 85 8.10 -6.53 -8.86
C SER A 85 6.88 -5.62 -8.83
N LYS A 86 5.67 -6.17 -8.60
CA LYS A 86 4.41 -5.43 -8.65
C LYS A 86 3.46 -5.93 -7.57
N LEU A 87 2.70 -5.00 -7.00
CA LEU A 87 1.59 -5.29 -6.11
C LEU A 87 0.31 -4.72 -6.70
N THR A 88 -0.74 -5.53 -6.74
CA THR A 88 -2.09 -5.07 -7.11
C THR A 88 -3.07 -5.40 -6.01
N PHE A 89 -3.74 -4.37 -5.51
CA PHE A 89 -4.77 -4.45 -4.48
C PHE A 89 -6.10 -3.97 -5.05
N SER A 90 -7.16 -4.73 -4.84
CA SER A 90 -8.52 -4.29 -5.12
C SER A 90 -9.50 -4.79 -4.06
N CYS A 91 -10.52 -3.99 -3.78
CA CYS A 91 -11.61 -4.36 -2.89
C CYS A 91 -12.85 -3.48 -3.11
N LEU A 92 -13.94 -3.84 -2.46
CA LEU A 92 -15.12 -3.01 -2.29
C LEU A 92 -15.13 -2.42 -0.87
N GLY A 93 -15.32 -1.11 -0.73
CA GLY A 93 -15.38 -0.42 0.56
C GLY A 93 -16.81 0.00 0.95
N GLY A 94 -17.11 -0.09 2.25
CA GLY A 94 -18.35 0.42 2.84
C GLY A 94 -19.65 -0.28 2.37
N SER A 95 -20.79 0.32 2.74
CA SER A 95 -22.12 -0.14 2.33
C SER A 95 -22.38 0.06 0.83
N ASP A 96 -21.79 1.10 0.26
CA ASP A 96 -22.02 1.54 -1.12
C ASP A 96 -21.17 0.74 -2.14
N ASN A 97 -20.38 -0.22 -1.65
CA ASN A 97 -19.48 -1.06 -2.44
C ASN A 97 -18.56 -0.23 -3.35
N PHE A 98 -17.94 0.80 -2.79
CA PHE A 98 -17.03 1.67 -3.53
C PHE A 98 -15.82 0.85 -4.00
N LYS A 99 -15.48 0.92 -5.29
CA LYS A 99 -14.38 0.13 -5.85
C LYS A 99 -13.04 0.79 -5.61
N HIS A 100 -12.17 0.11 -4.87
CA HIS A 100 -10.79 0.51 -4.69
C HIS A 100 -9.86 -0.30 -5.58
N LEU A 101 -8.88 0.38 -6.20
CA LEU A 101 -7.82 -0.24 -6.98
C LEU A 101 -6.52 0.52 -6.77
N ASN A 102 -5.48 -0.20 -6.34
CA ASN A 102 -4.14 0.32 -6.17
C ASN A 102 -3.15 -0.59 -6.91
N GLU A 103 -2.32 0.02 -7.74
CA GLU A 103 -1.24 -0.65 -8.43
C GLU A 103 0.09 0.03 -8.08
N ILE A 104 1.08 -0.77 -7.70
CA ILE A 104 2.40 -0.29 -7.28
C ILE A 104 3.46 -1.14 -7.98
N ASP A 105 4.29 -0.49 -8.79
CA ASP A 105 5.56 -1.07 -9.22
C ASP A 105 6.57 -0.90 -8.09
N LEU A 106 7.04 -2.01 -7.52
CA LEU A 106 7.84 -2.03 -6.30
C LEU A 106 9.29 -1.59 -6.58
N PHE A 107 9.91 -0.98 -5.57
CA PHE A 107 11.29 -0.49 -5.64
C PHE A 107 12.28 -1.60 -5.96
N ASN A 108 12.13 -2.76 -5.30
CA ASN A 108 12.88 -3.96 -5.62
C ASN A 108 11.98 -5.21 -5.57
N ASN A 109 12.56 -6.35 -5.90
CA ASN A 109 11.85 -7.61 -5.96
C ASN A 109 11.43 -8.12 -4.57
N ILE A 110 10.29 -8.78 -4.53
CA ILE A 110 9.76 -9.51 -3.38
C ILE A 110 9.67 -11.01 -3.69
N ASP A 111 9.49 -11.83 -2.66
CA ASP A 111 9.05 -13.22 -2.81
C ASP A 111 7.52 -13.29 -2.68
N PRO A 112 6.77 -13.54 -3.77
CA PRO A 112 5.32 -13.63 -3.73
C PRO A 112 4.80 -14.79 -2.87
N ASN A 113 5.57 -15.89 -2.74
CA ASN A 113 5.11 -17.09 -2.05
C ASN A 113 5.10 -16.92 -0.53
N GLU A 114 6.02 -16.11 -0.01
CA GLU A 114 6.11 -15.79 1.40
C GLU A 114 5.39 -14.47 1.76
N SER A 115 4.86 -13.77 0.77
CA SER A 115 4.08 -12.56 0.96
C SER A 115 2.63 -12.90 1.29
N LYS A 116 2.04 -12.17 2.23
CA LYS A 116 0.70 -12.44 2.76
C LYS A 116 -0.05 -11.16 3.10
N HIS A 117 -1.37 -11.23 3.20
CA HIS A 117 -2.20 -10.13 3.66
C HIS A 117 -3.10 -10.57 4.81
N LYS A 118 -3.49 -9.61 5.65
CA LYS A 118 -4.46 -9.76 6.74
C LYS A 118 -5.51 -8.67 6.61
N ARG A 119 -6.77 -9.08 6.42
CA ARG A 119 -7.93 -8.18 6.46
C ARG A 119 -8.35 -7.97 7.90
N THR A 120 -8.62 -6.72 8.26
CA THR A 120 -9.38 -6.33 9.45
C THR A 120 -10.56 -5.48 9.00
N ASP A 121 -11.47 -5.13 9.91
CA ASP A 121 -12.62 -4.29 9.57
C ASP A 121 -12.23 -2.83 9.29
N ARG A 122 -11.04 -2.40 9.71
CA ARG A 122 -10.53 -1.03 9.51
C ARG A 122 -9.59 -0.88 8.32
N SER A 123 -8.84 -1.93 8.01
CA SER A 123 -7.75 -1.88 7.03
C SER A 123 -7.31 -3.27 6.58
N ILE A 124 -6.55 -3.30 5.48
CA ILE A 124 -5.91 -4.49 4.95
C ILE A 124 -4.40 -4.31 5.05
N LEU A 125 -3.74 -5.12 5.89
CA LEU A 125 -2.29 -5.11 6.05
C LEU A 125 -1.66 -6.16 5.14
N CYS A 126 -0.83 -5.73 4.21
CA CYS A 126 0.03 -6.58 3.38
C CYS A 126 1.44 -6.64 3.97
N CYS A 127 1.98 -7.84 4.05
CA CYS A 127 3.35 -8.14 4.47
C CYS A 127 4.07 -8.78 3.28
N LEU A 128 5.01 -8.04 2.71
CA LEU A 128 5.80 -8.44 1.55
C LEU A 128 7.15 -8.95 2.03
N ARG A 129 7.52 -10.19 1.67
CA ARG A 129 8.87 -10.69 1.92
C ARG A 129 9.83 -10.06 0.91
N LYS A 130 10.86 -9.34 1.37
CA LYS A 130 11.89 -8.80 0.47
C LYS A 130 12.63 -9.95 -0.21
N GLY A 131 12.93 -9.81 -1.49
CA GLY A 131 13.74 -10.79 -2.22
C GLY A 131 15.20 -10.83 -1.76
N GLU A 132 15.68 -9.73 -1.17
CA GLU A 132 17.01 -9.60 -0.58
C GLU A 132 16.87 -9.14 0.89
N SER A 133 17.37 -9.96 1.80
CA SER A 133 17.36 -9.69 3.25
C SER A 133 18.32 -8.55 3.58
N GLY A 134 17.95 -7.67 4.52
CA GLY A 134 18.79 -6.56 4.96
C GLY A 134 18.85 -5.39 3.99
N GLN A 135 18.10 -5.42 2.90
CA GLN A 135 18.08 -4.32 1.96
C GLN A 135 17.15 -3.20 2.41
N ALA A 136 17.69 -2.00 2.58
CA ALA A 136 16.96 -0.78 2.85
C ALA A 136 16.07 -0.34 1.67
N TRP A 137 14.81 0.02 1.95
CA TRP A 137 13.92 0.57 0.92
C TRP A 137 13.75 2.08 1.13
N PRO A 138 14.47 2.94 0.39
CA PRO A 138 14.33 4.39 0.52
C PRO A 138 12.97 4.91 0.01
N ARG A 139 12.26 4.08 -0.77
CA ARG A 139 10.90 4.32 -1.27
C ARG A 139 10.24 2.99 -1.56
N LEU A 140 8.90 2.98 -1.59
CA LEU A 140 8.14 1.79 -1.95
C LEU A 140 8.11 1.54 -3.47
N THR A 141 8.07 2.61 -4.25
CA THR A 141 7.88 2.57 -5.70
C THR A 141 9.20 2.52 -6.47
N LYS A 142 9.20 1.86 -7.63
CA LYS A 142 10.33 1.88 -8.57
C LYS A 142 10.65 3.31 -9.01
N GLU A 143 9.63 4.02 -9.46
CA GLU A 143 9.71 5.42 -9.87
C GLU A 143 9.79 6.37 -8.67
N LYS A 144 10.45 7.51 -8.87
CA LYS A 144 10.52 8.59 -7.86
C LYS A 144 9.24 9.42 -7.76
N ALA A 145 8.29 9.21 -8.68
CA ALA A 145 7.02 9.92 -8.69
C ALA A 145 6.22 9.60 -7.42
N LYS A 146 5.79 10.64 -6.70
CA LYS A 146 5.02 10.49 -5.48
C LYS A 146 3.57 10.15 -5.82
N LEU A 147 3.07 9.05 -5.28
CA LEU A 147 1.65 8.69 -5.34
C LEU A 147 0.90 9.49 -4.27
N ASN A 148 -0.16 10.21 -4.67
CA ASN A 148 -0.92 11.08 -3.76
C ASN A 148 -1.66 10.32 -2.64
N TRP A 149 -1.94 9.05 -2.86
CA TRP A 149 -2.62 8.17 -1.91
C TRP A 149 -1.66 7.36 -1.02
N LEU A 150 -0.35 7.38 -1.27
CA LEU A 150 0.65 6.62 -0.52
C LEU A 150 1.46 7.54 0.40
N SER A 151 1.61 7.14 1.66
CA SER A 151 2.37 7.86 2.68
C SER A 151 3.21 6.91 3.54
N VAL A 152 4.22 7.44 4.23
CA VAL A 152 5.02 6.66 5.19
C VAL A 152 4.23 6.49 6.48
N ASP A 153 4.28 5.29 7.07
CA ASP A 153 3.72 5.02 8.38
C ASP A 153 4.71 5.39 9.50
N PHE A 154 4.67 6.64 9.95
CA PHE A 154 5.55 7.12 11.02
C PHE A 154 5.32 6.43 12.37
N ASN A 155 4.15 5.82 12.59
CA ASN A 155 3.89 5.12 13.86
C ASN A 155 4.69 3.81 13.96
N ASN A 156 4.91 3.16 12.82
CA ASN A 156 5.61 1.88 12.73
C ASN A 156 7.03 2.02 12.15
N TRP A 157 7.41 3.17 11.58
CA TRP A 157 8.73 3.36 11.02
C TRP A 157 9.82 3.27 12.10
N LYS A 158 10.93 2.61 11.76
CA LYS A 158 12.10 2.43 12.61
C LYS A 158 13.35 2.47 11.73
N ASP A 159 14.42 3.07 12.24
CA ASP A 159 15.74 2.98 11.62
C ASP A 159 16.40 1.67 12.05
N TRP A 160 16.09 0.58 11.33
CA TRP A 160 16.52 -0.78 11.68
C TRP A 160 17.90 -1.14 11.11
N GLU A 161 18.52 -0.24 10.33
CA GLU A 161 19.86 -0.43 9.78
C GLU A 161 20.95 -0.21 10.84
N ASP A 162 20.70 0.72 11.78
CA ASP A 162 21.61 1.10 12.87
C ASP A 162 21.40 0.28 14.16
N ASP A 163 20.36 -0.56 14.21
CA ASP A 163 20.22 -1.63 15.22
C ASP A 163 21.30 -2.70 14.96
N SER A 164 22.54 -2.32 15.25
CA SER A 164 23.65 -3.22 15.50
C SER A 164 23.45 -3.89 16.87
N ASP A 165 23.93 -5.12 17.04
CA ASP A 165 23.81 -5.96 18.25
C ASP A 165 24.55 -5.37 19.49
N GLU A 166 24.49 -4.06 19.71
CA GLU A 166 25.29 -3.33 20.72
C GLU A 166 24.74 -3.47 22.15
N ASP A 167 23.55 -4.07 22.32
CA ASP A 167 22.95 -4.35 23.63
C ASP A 167 23.69 -5.46 24.42
N LEU A 168 24.54 -6.26 23.78
CA LEU A 168 25.40 -7.22 24.49
C LEU A 168 26.69 -6.59 25.03
N SER A 169 27.13 -5.46 24.44
CA SER A 169 28.37 -4.79 24.84
C SER A 169 28.22 -3.98 26.13
N ASN A 170 26.99 -3.56 26.45
CA ASN A 170 26.74 -2.68 27.59
C ASN A 170 26.79 -3.43 28.94
N PHE A 171 26.43 -4.73 28.95
CA PHE A 171 26.54 -5.58 30.14
C PHE A 171 28.00 -5.95 30.46
N ASP A 172 28.80 -6.24 29.45
CA ASP A 172 30.23 -6.56 29.61
C ASP A 172 31.01 -5.33 30.09
N ARG A 173 30.70 -4.15 29.55
CA ARG A 173 31.34 -2.88 29.96
C ARG A 173 30.96 -2.46 31.38
N PHE A 174 29.72 -2.70 31.80
CA PHE A 174 29.28 -2.48 33.18
C PHE A 174 29.95 -3.46 34.16
N SER A 175 30.14 -4.71 33.75
CA SER A 175 30.83 -5.74 34.55
C SER A 175 32.33 -5.44 34.70
N GLU A 176 32.99 -4.94 33.66
CA GLU A 176 34.39 -4.47 33.73
C GLU A 176 34.56 -3.30 34.69
N MET A 177 33.61 -2.37 34.71
CA MET A 177 33.65 -1.20 35.59
C MET A 177 33.44 -1.56 37.07
N MET A 178 32.61 -2.56 37.36
CA MET A 178 32.43 -3.11 38.73
C MET A 178 33.64 -3.93 39.20
N ASN A 179 34.29 -4.67 38.30
CA ASN A 179 35.48 -5.45 38.63
C ASN A 179 36.71 -4.58 38.95
N ASN A 180 36.80 -3.38 38.37
CA ASN A 180 37.89 -2.43 38.66
C ASN A 180 37.71 -1.60 39.95
N MET A 181 36.54 -1.63 40.59
CA MET A 181 36.25 -0.83 41.79
C MET A 181 36.29 -1.65 43.10
N GLY A 182 36.56 -2.96 43.01
CA GLY A 182 36.48 -3.90 44.14
C GLY A 182 37.82 -4.43 44.67
N GLY A 183 38.95 -3.81 44.34
CA GLY A 183 40.29 -4.28 44.70
C GLY A 183 41.06 -3.32 45.62
N ASP A 184 40.93 -3.56 46.94
CA ASP A 184 41.96 -3.44 48.00
C ASP A 184 42.81 -2.15 48.12
N GLU A 185 42.72 -1.47 49.26
CA GLU A 185 43.81 -1.36 50.24
C GLU A 185 43.49 -0.27 51.28
N GLY A 186 43.57 -0.65 52.55
CA GLY A 186 43.22 0.20 53.70
C GLY A 186 44.06 1.47 53.82
N VAL A 187 43.37 2.58 54.07
CA VAL A 187 43.98 3.83 54.53
C VAL A 187 43.11 4.46 55.62
N ASP A 188 43.76 4.76 56.75
CA ASP A 188 43.23 5.34 57.97
C ASP A 188 42.34 6.57 57.72
N LEU A 189 41.13 6.53 58.29
CA LEU A 189 40.22 7.68 58.40
C LEU A 189 40.70 8.62 59.52
N PRO A 190 41.01 9.90 59.27
CA PRO A 190 40.99 10.90 60.33
C PRO A 190 39.54 11.28 60.65
N GLU A 191 39.21 11.16 61.93
CA GLU A 191 38.00 11.63 62.61
C GLU A 191 37.76 13.13 62.30
N VAL A 192 36.65 13.45 61.63
CA VAL A 192 36.17 14.83 61.44
C VAL A 192 34.72 14.92 61.90
N ASP A 193 34.59 15.79 62.89
CA ASP A 193 33.45 16.16 63.72
C ASP A 193 32.38 16.96 62.94
N GLY A 194 31.12 16.73 63.29
CA GLY A 194 29.97 17.64 63.26
C GLY A 194 29.58 18.42 61.99
N ALA A 195 28.37 18.18 61.48
CA ALA A 195 27.34 19.22 61.30
C ALA A 195 26.02 18.61 60.77
N ASP A 196 24.95 18.83 61.53
CA ASP A 196 23.56 18.76 61.07
C ASP A 196 23.36 19.65 59.83
N ASP A 197 22.73 19.13 58.78
CA ASP A 197 22.14 19.96 57.72
C ASP A 197 20.75 19.41 57.35
N ASP A 198 19.75 20.06 57.92
CA ASP A 198 18.32 19.90 57.66
C ASP A 198 18.03 20.16 56.18
N SER A 199 17.57 19.14 55.46
CA SER A 199 17.01 19.32 54.12
C SER A 199 15.55 19.79 54.18
N PRO A 200 15.19 21.03 53.77
CA PRO A 200 13.81 21.39 53.55
C PRO A 200 13.29 20.75 52.25
N ASP A 201 12.23 19.97 52.38
CA ASP A 201 11.37 19.47 51.31
C ASP A 201 10.76 20.66 50.54
N SER A 202 11.13 20.83 49.27
CA SER A 202 10.63 21.92 48.41
C SER A 202 9.66 21.36 47.37
N ASP A 203 8.46 21.01 47.83
CA ASP A 203 7.24 20.84 47.05
C ASP A 203 6.46 22.16 47.10
N ASP A 204 6.53 23.01 46.06
CA ASP A 204 5.43 23.88 45.56
C ASP A 204 5.93 24.82 44.43
N GLU A 205 5.87 24.39 43.16
CA GLU A 205 5.92 25.33 42.02
C GLU A 205 4.53 25.37 41.36
N LYS A 206 3.80 26.39 41.80
CA LYS A 206 2.43 26.77 41.44
C LYS A 206 2.29 27.11 39.95
N MET A 207 1.44 26.34 39.25
CA MET A 207 1.08 26.63 37.85
C MET A 207 0.33 27.98 37.73
N PRO A 208 0.64 28.84 36.73
CA PRO A 208 -0.09 30.07 36.48
C PRO A 208 -1.43 29.82 35.77
N ASP A 209 -2.48 30.53 36.20
CA ASP A 209 -3.79 30.55 35.54
C ASP A 209 -3.70 31.23 34.16
N LEU A 210 -4.33 30.60 33.17
CA LEU A 210 -4.48 31.11 31.80
C LEU A 210 -5.75 32.00 31.73
N GLU A 211 -5.58 33.28 31.42
CA GLU A 211 -6.66 34.16 30.92
C GLU A 211 -7.03 33.84 29.46
#